data_AF-A0A7L5DXK2-F1
#
_entry.id   AF-A0A7L5DXK2-F1
#
_cell.length_a   1.000
_cell.length_b   1.000
_cell.length_c   1.000
_cell.angle_alpha   90.00
_cell.angle_beta   90.00
_cell.angle_gamma   90.00
#
_symmetry.space_group_name_H-M   'P 1'
#
loop_
_entity.id
_entity.type
_entity.pdbx_description
1 polymer ?
#
loop_
_entity_poly.entity_id
_entity_poly.type
_entity_poly.pdbx_seq_one_letter_code
_entity_poly.pdbx_strand_id
1 'polypeptide(L)'
;MTESKFKYRINQLLNTLSVTDYRKAIRIIPKQLGVSEKNLANYRNIKMDDKQDIPHEKVAMLEKLFNVHPGELQNFVLVMNPITEIIQLN
;
A
#
# COMPACT_ATOMS: atom_id res chain seq x y z
N MET A 1 11.31 13.50 9.30
CA MET A 1 10.68 12.32 8.68
C MET A 1 11.35 12.11 7.35
N THR A 2 12.06 11.01 7.14
CA THR A 2 12.60 10.67 5.82
C THR A 2 11.43 10.37 4.89
N GLU A 3 11.31 11.10 3.79
CA GLU A 3 10.33 10.81 2.75
C GLU A 3 10.48 9.34 2.30
N SER A 4 9.37 8.61 2.32
CA SER A 4 9.38 7.23 1.86
C SER A 4 9.55 7.21 0.35
N LYS A 5 10.50 6.42 -0.15
CA LYS A 5 10.73 6.24 -1.60
C LYS A 5 9.52 5.61 -2.32
N PHE A 6 8.65 4.91 -1.59
CA PHE A 6 7.55 4.13 -2.14
C PHE A 6 6.20 4.64 -1.64
N LYS A 7 5.16 4.57 -2.49
CA LYS A 7 3.79 4.96 -2.12
C LYS A 7 3.22 4.18 -0.95
N TYR A 8 3.66 2.93 -0.78
CA TYR A 8 3.12 2.02 0.23
C TYR A 8 4.23 1.47 1.12
N ARG A 9 3.99 1.36 2.43
CA ARG A 9 4.97 0.85 3.42
C ARG A 9 5.07 -0.67 3.46
N ILE A 10 4.69 -1.38 2.39
CA ILE A 10 4.70 -2.85 2.30
C ILE A 10 6.11 -3.41 2.58
N ASN A 11 7.15 -2.80 2.00
CA ASN A 11 8.54 -3.19 2.27
C ASN A 11 8.92 -3.06 3.74
N GLN A 12 8.52 -1.96 4.38
CA GLN A 12 8.79 -1.72 5.80
C GLN A 12 8.12 -2.79 6.66
N LEU A 13 6.84 -3.10 6.41
CA LEU A 13 6.07 -4.12 7.14
C LEU A 13 6.60 -5.54 6.90
N LEU A 14 7.08 -5.85 5.69
CA LEU A 14 7.72 -7.13 5.43
C LEU A 14 9.06 -7.26 6.17
N ASN A 15 9.83 -6.17 6.27
CA ASN A 15 11.15 -6.19 6.90
C ASN A 15 11.10 -6.35 8.42
N THR A 16 9.93 -6.21 9.06
CA THR A 16 9.77 -6.53 10.49
C THR A 16 9.63 -8.03 10.76
N LEU A 17 9.47 -8.84 9.71
CA LEU A 17 9.33 -10.29 9.81
C LEU A 17 10.70 -10.97 9.91
N SER A 18 10.73 -12.17 10.50
CA SER A 18 11.89 -13.05 10.41
C SER A 18 12.19 -13.42 8.95
N VAL A 19 13.42 -13.80 8.61
CA VAL A 19 13.77 -14.24 7.24
C VAL A 19 12.87 -15.38 6.76
N THR A 20 12.51 -16.30 7.66
CA THR A 20 11.61 -17.41 7.36
C THR A 20 10.20 -16.92 7.06
N ASP A 21 9.66 -16.03 7.87
CA ASP A 21 8.30 -15.53 7.71
C ASP A 21 8.17 -14.56 6.54
N TYR A 22 9.20 -13.77 6.28
CA TYR A 22 9.32 -12.96 5.07
C TYR A 22 9.17 -13.85 3.82
N ARG A 23 9.95 -14.94 3.72
CA ARG A 23 9.89 -15.86 2.57
C ARG A 23 8.51 -16.51 2.43
N LYS A 24 7.84 -16.82 3.54
CA LYS A 24 6.47 -17.33 3.53
C LYS A 24 5.48 -16.26 3.08
N ALA A 25 5.58 -15.05 3.62
CA ALA A 25 4.70 -13.92 3.31
C ALA A 25 4.72 -13.58 1.82
N ILE A 26 5.90 -13.55 1.19
CA ILE A 26 6.04 -13.30 -0.25
C ILE A 26 5.27 -14.31 -1.11
N ARG A 27 5.09 -15.56 -0.64
CA ARG A 27 4.35 -16.62 -1.34
C ARG A 27 2.86 -16.65 -0.99
N ILE A 28 2.50 -16.22 0.22
CA ILE A 28 1.13 -16.30 0.74
C ILE A 28 0.32 -15.08 0.35
N ILE A 29 0.89 -13.87 0.52
CA ILE A 29 0.19 -12.61 0.23
C ILE A 29 -0.40 -12.58 -1.19
N PRO A 30 0.34 -12.93 -2.27
CA PRO A 30 -0.23 -12.89 -3.62
C PRO A 30 -1.45 -13.80 -3.78
N LYS A 31 -1.42 -14.98 -3.14
CA LYS A 31 -2.54 -15.94 -3.16
C LYS A 31 -3.77 -15.36 -2.46
N GLN A 32 -3.58 -14.74 -1.29
CA GLN A 32 -4.66 -14.10 -0.56
C GLN A 32 -5.27 -12.93 -1.35
N LEU A 33 -4.44 -12.18 -2.07
CA LEU A 33 -4.88 -11.06 -2.91
C LEU A 33 -5.49 -11.49 -4.26
N GLY A 34 -5.34 -12.76 -4.66
CA GLY A 34 -5.73 -13.23 -5.99
C GLY A 34 -4.86 -12.63 -7.11
N VAL A 35 -3.56 -12.40 -6.85
CA VAL A 35 -2.61 -11.82 -7.81
C VAL A 35 -1.33 -12.67 -7.94
N SER A 36 -0.53 -12.41 -8.98
CA SER A 36 0.77 -13.06 -9.15
C SER A 36 1.83 -12.51 -8.18
N GLU A 37 2.89 -13.28 -7.93
CA GLU A 37 4.06 -12.80 -7.17
C GLU A 37 4.68 -11.55 -7.81
N LYS A 38 4.67 -11.47 -9.15
CA LYS A 38 5.09 -10.28 -9.91
C LYS A 38 4.24 -9.05 -9.57
N ASN A 39 2.92 -9.20 -9.45
CA ASN A 39 2.06 -8.08 -9.09
C ASN A 39 2.34 -7.60 -7.66
N LEU A 40 2.56 -8.52 -6.71
CA LEU A 40 3.02 -8.11 -5.37
C LEU A 40 4.37 -7.39 -5.42
N ALA A 41 5.31 -7.88 -6.24
CA ALA A 41 6.60 -7.24 -6.45
C ALA A 41 6.47 -5.83 -7.05
N ASN A 42 5.52 -5.61 -7.96
CA ASN A 42 5.21 -4.29 -8.48
C ASN A 42 4.60 -3.40 -7.38
N TYR A 43 3.57 -3.88 -6.67
CA TYR A 43 2.89 -3.14 -5.61
C TYR A 43 3.83 -2.60 -4.53
N ARG A 44 4.76 -3.44 -4.03
CA ARG A 44 5.73 -3.03 -3.00
C ARG A 44 6.80 -2.05 -3.51
N ASN A 45 6.91 -1.85 -4.82
CA ASN A 45 7.95 -1.03 -5.45
C ASN A 45 7.40 0.20 -6.19
N ILE A 46 6.10 0.49 -6.10
CA ILE A 46 5.50 1.71 -6.67
C ILE A 46 6.13 2.92 -6.00
N LYS A 47 6.78 3.76 -6.80
CA LYS A 47 7.43 4.99 -6.33
C LYS A 47 6.41 6.10 -6.11
N MET A 48 6.73 7.07 -5.25
CA MET A 48 5.83 8.19 -4.92
C MET A 48 5.34 8.97 -6.16
N ASP A 49 6.20 9.13 -7.15
CA ASP A 49 5.96 9.85 -8.40
C ASP A 49 5.35 8.98 -9.53
N ASP A 50 5.18 7.68 -9.29
CA ASP A 50 4.62 6.77 -10.28
C ASP A 50 3.13 7.09 -10.53
N LYS A 51 2.65 6.90 -11.76
CA LYS A 51 1.21 7.00 -12.07
C LYS A 51 0.45 5.75 -11.68
N GLN A 52 1.14 4.62 -11.55
CA GLN A 52 0.55 3.36 -11.12
C GLN A 52 0.04 3.46 -9.68
N ASP A 53 -1.02 2.71 -9.40
CA ASP A 53 -1.53 2.52 -8.06
C ASP A 53 -1.91 1.06 -7.79
N ILE A 54 -2.08 0.71 -6.52
CA ILE A 54 -2.68 -0.56 -6.10
C ILE A 54 -4.20 -0.40 -6.14
N PRO A 55 -4.96 -1.35 -6.72
CA PRO A 55 -6.42 -1.31 -6.64
C PRO A 55 -6.89 -1.23 -5.17
N HIS A 56 -7.87 -0.37 -4.88
CA HIS A 56 -8.30 -0.07 -3.51
C HIS A 56 -8.64 -1.32 -2.68
N GLU A 57 -9.35 -2.29 -3.29
CA GLU A 57 -9.65 -3.57 -2.64
C GLU A 57 -8.38 -4.27 -2.13
N LYS A 58 -7.30 -4.29 -2.93
CA LYS A 58 -6.04 -4.93 -2.56
C LYS A 58 -5.30 -4.17 -1.47
N VAL A 59 -5.42 -2.84 -1.44
CA VAL A 59 -4.90 -2.00 -0.33
C VAL A 59 -5.58 -2.40 0.98
N ALA A 60 -6.92 -2.43 1.01
CA ALA A 60 -7.68 -2.80 2.19
C ALA A 60 -7.40 -4.24 2.66
N MET A 61 -7.19 -5.18 1.73
CA MET A 61 -6.77 -6.54 2.07
C MET A 61 -5.36 -6.57 2.68
N LEU A 62 -4.41 -5.84 2.12
CA LEU A 62 -3.05 -5.72 2.65
C LEU A 62 -3.04 -5.11 4.06
N GLU A 63 -3.87 -4.10 4.30
CA GLU A 63 -4.01 -3.50 5.64
C GLU A 63 -4.47 -4.52 6.67
N LYS A 64 -5.46 -5.35 6.33
CA LYS A 64 -5.90 -6.46 7.17
C LYS A 64 -4.81 -7.52 7.35
N LEU A 65 -4.09 -7.91 6.29
CA LEU A 65 -3.03 -8.91 6.35
C LEU A 65 -1.85 -8.49 7.23
N PHE A 66 -1.52 -7.20 7.24
CA PHE A 66 -0.47 -6.64 8.09
C PHE A 66 -0.98 -6.12 9.45
N ASN A 67 -2.28 -6.21 9.71
CA ASN A 67 -2.92 -5.70 10.92
C ASN A 67 -2.62 -4.22 11.19
N VAL A 68 -2.82 -3.37 10.19
CA VAL A 68 -2.68 -1.91 10.30
C VAL A 68 -4.04 -1.24 10.07
N HIS A 69 -4.20 0.01 10.56
CA HIS A 69 -5.47 0.72 10.39
C HIS A 69 -5.70 1.13 8.92
N PRO A 70 -6.97 1.28 8.49
CA PRO A 70 -7.29 1.78 7.16
C PRO A 70 -6.60 3.12 6.86
N GLY A 71 -5.94 3.20 5.70
CA GLY A 71 -5.16 4.35 5.26
C GLY A 71 -3.69 4.32 5.71
N GLU A 72 -3.32 3.51 6.69
CA GLU A 72 -1.94 3.51 7.19
C GLU A 72 -0.95 2.75 6.30
N LEU A 73 -1.42 1.97 5.32
CA LEU A 73 -0.51 1.34 4.36
C LEU A 73 0.17 2.37 3.45
N GLN A 74 -0.46 3.52 3.24
CA GLN A 74 0.02 4.59 2.35
C GLN A 74 1.09 5.43 3.06
N ASN A 75 2.10 5.87 2.31
CA ASN A 75 3.13 6.82 2.74
C ASN A 75 2.84 8.26 2.29
N PHE A 76 1.63 8.52 1.80
CA PHE A 76 1.18 9.82 1.34
C PHE A 76 -0.14 10.17 1.99
N VAL A 77 -0.46 11.46 2.02
CA VAL A 77 -1.73 11.98 2.49
C VAL A 77 -2.46 12.58 1.30
N LEU A 78 -3.69 12.16 1.07
CA LEU A 78 -4.58 12.81 0.11
C LEU A 78 -5.34 13.92 0.82
N VAL A 79 -5.07 15.16 0.43
CA VAL A 79 -5.79 16.33 0.91
C VAL A 79 -6.66 16.83 -0.23
N MET A 80 -7.97 16.81 -0.03
CA MET A 80 -8.95 17.32 -0.99
C MET A 80 -10.06 18.02 -0.24
N ASN A 81 -10.48 19.18 -0.73
CA ASN A 81 -11.60 19.90 -0.15
C ASN A 81 -12.90 19.14 -0.43
N PRO A 82 -13.85 19.11 0.51
CA PRO A 82 -15.19 18.62 0.26
C PRO A 82 -15.82 19.32 -0.94
N ILE A 83 -16.58 18.58 -1.75
CA ILE A 83 -17.24 19.14 -2.94
C ILE A 83 -18.16 20.32 -2.59
N THR A 84 -18.77 20.31 -1.41
CA THR A 84 -19.61 21.39 -0.90
C THR A 84 -18.86 22.71 -0.75
N GLU A 85 -17.58 22.67 -0.38
CA GLU A 85 -16.74 23.86 -0.28
C GLU A 85 -16.28 24.32 -1.66
N ILE A 86 -15.95 23.38 -2.55
CA ILE A 86 -15.53 23.68 -3.92
C ILE A 86 -16.65 24.36 -4.71
N ILE A 87 -17.90 23.92 -4.53
CA ILE A 87 -19.07 24.52 -5.21
C ILE A 87 -19.30 25.96 -4.77
N GLN A 88 -19.02 26.32 -3.52
CA GLN A 88 -19.24 27.70 -3.01
C GLN A 88 -18.22 28.72 -3.52
N LEU A 89 -17.09 28.26 -4.07
CA LEU A 89 -16.01 29.09 -4.59
C LEU A 89 -16.14 29.41 -6.10
N ASN A 90 -17.12 28.82 -6.79
CA ASN A 90 -17.40 29.02 -8.21
C ASN A 90 -18.79 29.63 -8.42
#